data_AF-A0A529XNV3-F1
#
_entry.id   AF-A0A529XNV3-F1
#
_cell.length_a   1.000
_cell.length_b   1.000
_cell.length_c   1.000
_cell.angle_alpha   90.00
_cell.angle_beta   90.00
_cell.angle_gamma   90.00
#
_symmetry.space_group_name_H-M   'P 1'
#
loop_
_entity.id
_entity.type
_entity.pdbx_description
1 polymer ?
#
loop_
_entity_poly.entity_id
_entity_poly.type
_entity_poly.pdbx_seq_one_letter_code
_entity_poly.pdbx_strand_id
1 'polypeptide(L)'
;MSAAAVIRMPDEKKGVMLRGHPMAFLVTDENTRHTSMFDWTIPPEFATGRHVHRVQEETFYLLEGECEWHVGDRTIRATPGTFLFIPPGVPHNITNVTEKP
;
A
#
# COMPACT_ATOMS: atom_id res chain seq x y z
N MET A 1 -3.61 -13.25 -18.53
CA MET A 1 -4.86 -12.51 -18.23
C MET A 1 -5.92 -13.57 -18.04
N SER A 2 -6.29 -13.83 -16.78
CA SER A 2 -7.40 -14.73 -16.49
C SER A 2 -8.71 -14.04 -16.85
N ALA A 3 -9.66 -14.76 -17.45
CA ALA A 3 -11.00 -14.24 -17.74
C ALA A 3 -11.94 -14.31 -16.51
N ALA A 4 -11.50 -14.93 -15.41
CA ALA A 4 -12.31 -15.10 -14.21
C ALA A 4 -12.19 -13.90 -13.27
N ALA A 5 -13.29 -13.56 -12.60
CA ALA A 5 -13.29 -12.57 -11.53
C ALA A 5 -12.38 -13.02 -10.37
N VAL A 6 -11.65 -12.07 -9.78
CA VAL A 6 -10.87 -12.30 -8.57
C VAL A 6 -11.71 -11.90 -7.36
N ILE A 7 -12.06 -12.88 -6.52
CA ILE A 7 -12.77 -12.69 -5.26
C ILE A 7 -11.87 -13.23 -4.14
N ARG A 8 -11.74 -12.49 -3.04
CA ARG A 8 -10.99 -12.86 -1.85
C ARG A 8 -11.79 -12.47 -0.61
N MET A 9 -12.29 -13.46 0.12
CA MET A 9 -12.96 -13.22 1.39
C MET A 9 -11.93 -12.86 2.48
N PRO A 10 -12.32 -12.16 3.57
CA PRO A 10 -11.38 -11.73 4.60
C PRO A 10 -10.52 -12.86 5.20
N ASP A 11 -11.10 -14.05 5.37
CA ASP A 11 -10.45 -15.27 5.87
C ASP A 11 -9.57 -15.98 4.83
N GLU A 12 -9.68 -15.60 3.56
CA GLU A 12 -8.91 -16.17 2.45
C GLU A 12 -7.67 -15.33 2.09
N LYS A 13 -7.48 -14.17 2.74
CA LYS A 13 -6.32 -13.29 2.53
C LYS A 13 -5.05 -13.93 3.09
N LYS A 14 -4.44 -14.83 2.31
CA LYS A 14 -3.10 -15.36 2.62
C LYS A 14 -2.04 -14.35 2.22
N GLY A 15 -1.28 -13.89 3.21
CA GLY A 15 -0.19 -12.93 3.02
C GLY A 15 1.04 -13.53 2.33
N VAL A 16 1.76 -12.71 1.58
CA VAL A 16 3.19 -12.85 1.34
C VAL A 16 3.95 -12.02 2.39
N MET A 17 5.26 -12.26 2.54
CA MET A 17 6.10 -11.46 3.43
C MET A 17 6.86 -10.41 2.62
N LEU A 18 6.58 -9.13 2.84
CA LEU A 18 7.39 -8.03 2.30
C LEU A 18 8.39 -7.58 3.36
N ARG A 19 9.69 -7.77 3.12
CA ARG A 19 10.78 -7.46 4.08
C ARG A 19 10.52 -8.04 5.49
N GLY A 20 9.97 -9.26 5.57
CA GLY A 20 9.68 -9.93 6.84
C GLY A 20 8.37 -9.54 7.50
N HIS A 21 7.49 -8.82 6.81
CA HIS A 21 6.22 -8.34 7.36
C HIS A 21 5.02 -8.74 6.51
N PRO A 22 3.86 -9.06 7.13
CA PRO A 22 2.71 -9.59 6.42
C PRO A 22 2.09 -8.53 5.51
N MET A 23 1.98 -8.88 4.23
CA MET A 23 1.26 -8.12 3.20
C MET A 23 0.48 -9.11 2.36
N ALA A 24 -0.82 -8.92 2.15
CA ALA A 24 -1.61 -9.79 1.29
C ALA A 24 -1.83 -9.14 -0.07
N PHE A 25 -1.18 -9.64 -1.12
CA PHE A 25 -1.56 -9.26 -2.49
C PHE A 25 -2.96 -9.80 -2.79
N LEU A 26 -3.87 -8.89 -3.12
CA LEU A 26 -5.24 -9.19 -3.51
C LEU A 26 -5.34 -9.42 -5.02
N VAL A 27 -4.49 -8.73 -5.80
CA VAL A 27 -4.41 -8.84 -7.26
C VAL A 27 -2.94 -8.73 -7.69
N THR A 28 -2.49 -9.63 -8.57
CA THR A 28 -1.13 -9.66 -9.14
C THR A 28 -1.16 -9.77 -10.68
N ASP A 29 0.02 -9.91 -11.30
CA ASP A 29 0.20 -10.10 -12.74
C ASP A 29 -0.35 -11.42 -13.27
N GLU A 30 -0.50 -12.43 -12.41
CA GLU A 30 -1.23 -13.67 -12.71
C GLU A 30 -2.70 -13.38 -13.07
N ASN A 31 -3.25 -12.30 -12.52
CA ASN A 31 -4.63 -11.90 -12.74
C ASN A 31 -4.75 -10.88 -13.88
N THR A 32 -4.02 -9.76 -13.79
CA THR A 32 -4.15 -8.61 -14.70
C THR A 32 -2.82 -7.91 -14.95
N ARG A 33 -2.67 -7.27 -16.12
CA ARG A 33 -1.51 -6.42 -16.45
C ARG A 33 -1.70 -4.94 -16.09
N HIS A 34 -2.84 -4.59 -15.50
CA HIS A 34 -3.23 -3.18 -15.31
C HIS A 34 -3.03 -2.66 -13.88
N THR A 35 -3.17 -3.50 -12.87
CA THR A 35 -3.11 -3.08 -11.47
C THR A 35 -2.58 -4.19 -10.58
N SER A 36 -1.94 -3.79 -9.49
CA SER A 36 -1.68 -4.63 -8.33
C SER A 36 -2.38 -4.00 -7.13
N MET A 37 -2.99 -4.82 -6.29
CA MET A 37 -3.64 -4.36 -5.06
C MET A 37 -3.19 -5.24 -3.91
N PHE A 38 -3.00 -4.65 -2.75
CA PHE A 38 -2.63 -5.35 -1.54
C PHE A 38 -3.39 -4.82 -0.33
N ASP A 39 -3.62 -5.70 0.63
CA ASP A 39 -3.99 -5.38 1.99
C ASP A 39 -2.71 -5.41 2.84
N TRP A 40 -2.42 -4.32 3.55
CA TRP A 40 -1.14 -4.16 4.21
C TRP A 40 -1.28 -3.53 5.59
N THR A 41 -0.87 -4.29 6.60
CA THR A 41 -0.57 -3.79 7.94
C THR A 41 0.91 -3.41 7.99
N ILE A 42 1.18 -2.13 8.20
CA ILE A 42 2.54 -1.61 8.14
C ILE A 42 3.15 -1.72 9.54
N PRO A 43 4.26 -2.44 9.71
CA PRO A 43 4.84 -2.67 11.03
C PRO A 43 5.24 -1.36 11.72
N PRO A 44 5.33 -1.38 13.06
CA PRO A 44 5.98 -0.31 13.81
C PRO A 44 7.34 0.04 13.21
N GLU A 45 7.62 1.34 13.13
CA GLU A 45 8.90 1.91 12.65
C GLU A 45 9.26 1.58 11.18
N PHE A 46 8.38 0.89 10.44
CA PHE A 46 8.65 0.57 9.05
C PHE A 46 8.58 1.81 8.17
N ALA A 47 9.54 1.94 7.26
CA ALA A 47 9.53 2.94 6.20
C ALA A 47 9.81 2.30 4.83
N THR A 48 9.06 2.73 3.82
CA THR A 48 9.34 2.35 2.42
C THR A 48 10.65 2.95 1.91
N GLY A 49 11.08 4.07 2.50
CA GLY A 49 12.10 4.93 1.93
C GLY A 49 11.50 5.84 0.84
N ARG A 50 12.11 7.01 0.64
CA ARG A 50 11.67 7.97 -0.37
C ARG A 50 11.96 7.45 -1.78
N HIS A 51 10.94 7.32 -2.61
CA HIS A 51 11.06 6.79 -3.96
C HIS A 51 10.04 7.43 -4.92
N VAL A 52 10.12 7.05 -6.21
CA VAL A 52 9.28 7.56 -7.29
C VAL A 52 8.89 6.39 -8.20
N HIS A 53 7.62 6.32 -8.57
CA HIS A 53 7.14 5.45 -9.64
C HIS A 53 7.15 6.26 -10.95
N ARG A 54 7.81 5.74 -11.99
CA ARG A 54 7.97 6.50 -13.26
C ARG A 54 6.75 6.44 -14.16
N VAL A 55 5.96 5.37 -14.05
CA VAL A 55 4.83 5.09 -14.93
C VAL A 55 3.58 4.66 -14.18
N GLN A 56 3.71 4.10 -12.97
CA GLN A 56 2.60 3.66 -12.15
C GLN A 56 1.99 4.80 -11.35
N GLU A 57 0.67 4.80 -11.28
CA GLU A 57 -0.09 5.49 -10.24
C GLU A 57 -0.13 4.59 -9.01
N GLU A 58 -0.13 5.20 -7.83
CA GLU A 58 -0.27 4.48 -6.57
C GLU A 58 -1.38 5.10 -5.73
N THR A 59 -2.20 4.26 -5.10
CA THR A 59 -3.36 4.68 -4.32
C THR A 59 -3.40 3.97 -2.99
N PHE A 60 -3.65 4.72 -1.92
CA PHE A 60 -3.84 4.20 -0.58
C PHE A 60 -5.15 4.71 0.02
N TYR A 61 -5.78 3.84 0.79
CA TYR A 61 -6.90 4.19 1.65
C TYR A 61 -6.63 3.60 3.02
N LEU A 62 -6.45 4.46 4.03
CA LEU A 62 -6.17 4.00 5.38
C LEU A 62 -7.44 3.47 6.04
N LEU A 63 -7.40 2.21 6.46
CA LEU A 63 -8.51 1.53 7.12
C LEU A 63 -8.45 1.69 8.65
N GLU A 64 -7.27 1.49 9.22
CA GLU A 64 -7.02 1.52 10.67
C GLU A 64 -5.64 2.12 10.96
N GLY A 65 -5.40 2.47 12.23
CA GLY A 65 -4.12 3.01 12.68
C GLY A 65 -3.80 4.39 12.09
N GLU A 66 -2.52 4.69 11.98
CA GLU A 66 -2.04 5.96 11.43
C GLU A 66 -0.62 5.81 10.87
N CYS A 67 -0.29 6.60 9.85
CA CYS A 67 1.05 6.65 9.28
C CYS A 67 1.41 8.07 8.88
N GLU A 68 2.69 8.41 8.97
CA GLU A 68 3.21 9.64 8.38
C GLU A 68 3.49 9.41 6.89
N TRP A 69 3.01 10.33 6.07
CA TRP A 69 3.18 10.33 4.64
C TRP A 69 3.94 11.56 4.22
N HIS A 70 5.05 11.34 3.52
CA HIS A 70 5.71 12.38 2.76
C HIS A 70 5.29 12.19 1.30
N VAL A 71 4.59 13.14 0.68
CA VAL A 71 4.11 13.06 -0.71
C VAL A 71 4.30 14.40 -1.40
N GLY A 72 5.16 14.43 -2.43
CA GLY A 72 5.63 15.69 -3.00
C GLY A 72 6.24 16.56 -1.90
N ASP A 73 5.79 17.81 -1.79
CA ASP A 73 6.29 18.78 -0.81
C ASP A 73 5.48 18.78 0.50
N ARG A 74 4.58 17.82 0.69
CA ARG A 74 3.71 17.74 1.86
C ARG A 74 4.11 16.58 2.76
N THR A 75 4.10 16.84 4.07
CA THR A 75 4.06 15.80 5.10
C THR A 75 2.69 15.82 5.76
N ILE A 76 2.04 14.67 5.87
CA ILE A 76 0.75 14.53 6.53
C ILE A 76 0.77 13.34 7.50
N ARG A 77 0.03 13.47 8.60
CA ARG A 77 -0.38 12.34 9.45
C ARG A 77 -1.68 11.80 8.87
N ALA A 78 -1.62 10.65 8.19
CA ALA A 78 -2.82 10.00 7.66
C ALA A 78 -3.47 9.16 8.76
N THR A 79 -4.78 9.31 8.93
CA THR A 79 -5.64 8.57 9.87
C THR A 79 -6.70 7.79 9.10
N PRO A 80 -7.53 6.94 9.75
CA PRO A 80 -8.55 6.15 9.04
C PRO A 80 -9.48 7.03 8.20
N GLY A 81 -9.78 6.59 6.98
CA GLY A 81 -10.53 7.35 5.98
C GLY A 81 -9.70 8.30 5.13
N THR A 82 -8.39 8.44 5.40
CA THR A 82 -7.50 9.21 4.52
C THR A 82 -7.29 8.46 3.21
N PHE A 83 -7.61 9.12 2.11
CA PHE A 83 -7.31 8.68 0.75
C PHE A 83 -6.09 9.41 0.19
N LEU A 84 -5.17 8.67 -0.42
CA LEU A 84 -4.05 9.22 -1.17
C LEU A 84 -4.08 8.67 -2.59
N PHE A 85 -3.97 9.56 -3.57
CA PHE A 85 -3.66 9.23 -4.95
C PHE A 85 -2.34 9.90 -5.32
N ILE A 86 -1.40 9.12 -5.85
CA ILE A 86 -0.05 9.56 -6.17
C ILE A 86 0.18 9.30 -7.66
N PRO A 87 0.21 10.36 -8.50
CA PRO A 87 0.47 10.20 -9.92
C PRO A 87 1.96 9.89 -10.18
N PRO A 88 2.30 9.37 -11.38
CA PRO A 88 3.69 9.09 -11.75
C PRO A 88 4.58 10.33 -11.60
N GLY A 89 5.81 10.10 -11.15
CA GLY A 89 6.81 11.17 -10.98
C GLY A 89 6.77 11.89 -9.63
N VAL A 90 5.73 11.71 -8.81
CA VAL A 90 5.64 12.34 -7.49
C VAL A 90 6.46 11.54 -6.47
N PRO A 91 7.50 12.12 -5.84
CA PRO A 91 8.26 11.40 -4.82
C PRO A 91 7.43 11.19 -3.56
N HIS A 92 7.48 10.00 -2.98
CA HIS A 92 6.68 9.64 -1.81
C HIS A 92 7.37 8.64 -0.89
N ASN A 93 6.93 8.61 0.37
CA ASN A 93 7.33 7.68 1.40
C ASN A 93 6.20 7.53 2.42
N ILE A 94 5.94 6.31 2.85
CA ILE A 94 5.13 6.01 4.03
C ILE A 94 6.06 5.57 5.17
N THR A 95 5.77 6.09 6.37
CA THR A 95 6.44 5.68 7.60
C THR A 95 5.41 5.48 8.70
N ASN A 96 5.39 4.28 9.26
CA ASN A 96 4.70 4.06 10.53
C ASN A 96 5.65 4.50 11.66
N VAL A 97 5.43 5.69 12.21
CA VAL A 97 6.24 6.25 13.30
C VAL A 97 5.74 5.85 14.70
N THR A 98 4.84 4.88 14.77
CA THR A 98 4.22 4.42 16.03
C THR A 98 4.81 3.09 16.49
N GLU A 99 4.52 2.71 17.73
CA GLU A 99 4.89 1.41 18.32
C GLU A 99 3.88 0.29 17.97
N LYS A 100 2.86 0.59 17.16
CA LYS A 100 1.79 -0.35 16.79
C LYS A 100 1.73 -0.54 15.27
N PRO A 101 1.34 -1.72 14.79
CA PRO A 101 1.09 -1.94 13.36
C PRO A 101 -0.10 -1.13 12.83
#